data_AF-A0A7V9RX12-F1
#
_entry.id   AF-A0A7V9RX12-F1
#
_cell.length_a   1.000
_cell.length_b   1.000
_cell.length_c   1.000
_cell.angle_alpha   90.00
_cell.angle_beta   90.00
_cell.angle_gamma   90.00
#
_symmetry.space_group_name_H-M   'P 1'
#
loop_
_entity.id
_entity.type
_entity.pdbx_description
1 polymer ?
#
loop_
_entity_poly.entity_id
_entity_poly.type
_entity_poly.pdbx_seq_one_letter_code
_entity_poly.pdbx_strand_id
1 'polypeptide(L)'
;MKRLVAMAAAALLLAPAAPAFGKGQLRAVSVCGPELCNIARDPGLVLDLERLFASGQKTDPAPIEPFYGVDSIMSGGATGAGEFFPKSGILRWRPPQGEPRWFALPERVAAGLRTTGRGAEPYQPGVTEATVGGKASRDSAGYVALFDGAEPASAATGETIPLSLRFRKVGRSPWAGRFQYEPSTDTLVSEGRAVRVSRDVASMIERDAGLAGGGGGTPRWALAGAVALGLAAAAFAARRARRRPMR
;
A
#
# COMPACT_ATOMS: atom_id res chain seq x y z
N MET A 1 65.66 -16.18 -46.84
CA MET A 1 64.37 -16.66 -46.28
C MET A 1 64.12 -16.01 -44.91
N LYS A 2 63.82 -14.71 -44.86
CA LYS A 2 63.41 -13.96 -43.67
C LYS A 2 62.74 -12.69 -44.21
N ARG A 3 61.62 -12.27 -43.61
CA ARG A 3 60.72 -11.15 -43.99
C ARG A 3 59.52 -11.62 -44.79
N LEU A 4 58.43 -11.95 -44.09
CA LEU A 4 57.02 -11.81 -44.52
C LEU A 4 56.10 -12.37 -43.41
N VAL A 5 56.17 -11.82 -42.18
CA VAL A 5 55.17 -12.09 -41.13
C VAL A 5 55.04 -10.83 -40.26
N ALA A 6 54.41 -9.79 -40.78
CA ALA A 6 54.11 -8.59 -40.00
C ALA A 6 52.95 -7.78 -40.62
N MET A 7 51.82 -8.42 -40.95
CA MET A 7 50.63 -7.70 -41.45
C MET A 7 49.31 -8.44 -41.16
N ALA A 8 49.16 -9.04 -39.97
CA ALA A 8 47.91 -9.70 -39.57
C ALA A 8 47.39 -9.31 -38.17
N ALA A 9 48.01 -8.31 -37.52
CA ALA A 9 47.66 -7.92 -36.14
C ALA A 9 46.94 -6.56 -36.01
N ALA A 10 46.67 -5.85 -37.11
CA ALA A 10 46.05 -4.52 -37.08
C ALA A 10 44.50 -4.53 -37.24
N ALA A 11 43.90 -5.66 -37.64
CA ALA A 11 42.46 -5.74 -37.91
C ALA A 11 41.60 -6.11 -36.68
N LEU A 12 42.21 -6.46 -35.53
CA LEU A 12 41.50 -6.84 -34.31
C LEU A 12 41.28 -5.70 -33.30
N LEU A 13 41.77 -4.49 -33.60
CA LEU A 13 41.62 -3.31 -32.73
C LEU A 13 40.41 -2.42 -33.08
N LEU A 14 39.60 -2.79 -34.07
CA LEU A 14 38.38 -2.08 -34.47
C LEU A 14 37.10 -2.87 -34.17
N ALA A 15 37.16 -3.86 -33.28
CA ALA A 15 35.93 -4.37 -32.68
C ALA A 15 35.36 -3.25 -31.79
N PRO A 16 34.16 -2.70 -32.07
CA PRO A 16 33.54 -1.75 -31.17
C PRO A 16 33.43 -2.44 -29.81
N ALA A 17 34.07 -1.86 -28.79
CA ALA A 17 33.95 -2.34 -27.43
C ALA A 17 32.45 -2.47 -27.14
N ALA A 18 31.96 -3.70 -27.01
CA ALA A 18 30.61 -3.95 -26.54
C ALA A 18 30.48 -3.15 -25.25
N PRO A 19 29.51 -2.22 -25.12
CA PRO A 19 29.43 -1.35 -23.96
C PRO A 19 29.48 -2.24 -22.72
N ALA A 20 30.48 -2.01 -21.87
CA ALA A 20 30.62 -2.71 -20.61
C ALA A 20 29.41 -2.32 -19.78
N PHE A 21 28.35 -3.12 -19.90
CA PHE A 21 27.11 -2.87 -19.20
C PHE A 21 27.41 -2.94 -17.70
N GLY A 22 27.30 -1.80 -17.03
CA GLY A 22 27.58 -1.67 -15.61
C GLY A 22 26.72 -2.64 -14.82
N LYS A 23 27.28 -3.21 -13.74
CA LYS A 23 26.52 -4.00 -12.77
C LYS A 23 25.32 -3.16 -12.31
N GLY A 24 24.11 -3.69 -12.48
CA GLY A 24 22.89 -3.01 -12.04
C GLY A 24 22.14 -2.19 -13.10
N GLN A 25 22.46 -2.32 -14.40
CA GLN A 25 21.59 -1.76 -15.44
C GLN A 25 20.33 -2.61 -15.65
N LEU A 26 19.19 -1.93 -15.83
CA LEU A 26 17.91 -2.51 -16.19
C LEU A 26 18.00 -3.04 -17.63
N ARG A 27 17.52 -4.27 -17.84
CA ARG A 27 17.58 -4.95 -19.16
C ARG A 27 16.24 -5.17 -19.78
N ALA A 28 15.28 -5.46 -18.93
CA ALA A 28 13.94 -5.80 -19.34
C ALA A 28 13.00 -5.53 -18.16
N VAL A 29 11.73 -5.46 -18.49
CA VAL A 29 10.65 -5.32 -17.52
C VAL A 29 9.60 -6.37 -17.86
N SER A 30 9.19 -7.15 -16.87
CA SER A 30 8.01 -8.02 -17.01
C SER A 30 6.77 -7.29 -16.49
N VAL A 31 5.65 -7.46 -17.18
CA VAL A 31 4.32 -7.02 -16.73
C VAL A 31 3.45 -8.28 -16.62
N CYS A 32 2.95 -8.53 -15.42
CA CYS A 32 2.28 -9.77 -15.04
C CYS A 32 0.84 -9.51 -14.57
N GLY A 33 -0.08 -10.32 -15.09
CA GLY A 33 -1.39 -10.59 -14.50
C GLY A 33 -1.40 -11.89 -13.70
N PRO A 34 -2.57 -12.38 -13.28
CA PRO A 34 -2.69 -13.66 -12.57
C PRO A 34 -2.16 -14.86 -13.36
N GLU A 35 -2.43 -14.90 -14.66
CA GLU A 35 -2.20 -16.08 -15.50
C GLU A 35 -1.04 -15.92 -16.50
N LEU A 36 -0.62 -14.68 -16.77
CA LEU A 36 0.32 -14.38 -17.85
C LEU A 36 1.30 -13.27 -17.48
N CYS A 37 2.56 -13.47 -17.85
CA CYS A 37 3.63 -12.47 -17.76
C CYS A 37 4.22 -12.21 -19.14
N ASN A 38 4.26 -10.94 -19.54
CA ASN A 38 4.89 -10.50 -20.78
C ASN A 38 6.17 -9.73 -20.46
N ILE A 39 7.22 -9.90 -21.27
CA ILE A 39 8.52 -9.25 -21.05
C ILE A 39 8.77 -8.24 -22.17
N ALA A 40 9.01 -6.98 -21.78
CA ALA A 40 9.49 -5.93 -22.67
C ALA A 40 11.00 -5.75 -22.55
N ARG A 41 11.66 -5.69 -23.72
CA ARG A 41 13.08 -5.35 -23.88
C ARG A 41 13.27 -4.06 -24.69
N ASP A 42 12.21 -3.28 -24.85
CA ASP A 42 12.27 -2.02 -25.59
C ASP A 42 13.28 -1.07 -24.91
N PRO A 43 14.35 -0.66 -25.60
CA PRO A 43 15.39 0.18 -24.99
C PRO A 43 14.87 1.54 -24.54
N GLY A 44 13.85 2.08 -25.24
CA GLY A 44 13.24 3.36 -24.89
C GLY A 44 12.51 3.30 -23.55
N LEU A 45 11.65 2.30 -23.37
CA LEU A 45 10.93 2.04 -22.13
C LEU A 45 11.88 1.76 -20.96
N VAL A 46 12.90 0.92 -21.19
CA VAL A 46 13.91 0.58 -20.17
C VAL A 46 14.63 1.85 -19.70
N LEU A 47 15.12 2.68 -20.63
CA LEU A 47 15.84 3.90 -20.30
C LEU A 47 14.95 4.92 -19.57
N ASP A 48 13.70 5.07 -19.99
CA ASP A 48 12.77 5.99 -19.33
C ASP A 48 12.43 5.54 -17.91
N LEU A 49 12.29 4.24 -17.67
CA LEU A 49 12.10 3.68 -16.33
C LEU A 49 13.35 3.85 -15.44
N GLU A 50 14.55 3.63 -15.97
CA GLU A 50 15.79 3.91 -15.23
C GLU A 50 15.86 5.37 -14.78
N ARG A 51 15.55 6.32 -15.68
CA ARG A 51 15.50 7.75 -15.35
C ARG A 51 14.45 8.05 -14.29
N LEU A 52 13.27 7.44 -14.39
CA LEU A 52 12.21 7.60 -13.41
C LEU A 52 12.63 7.06 -12.04
N PHE A 53 13.24 5.88 -11.96
CA PHE A 53 13.68 5.28 -10.69
C PHE A 53 14.82 6.05 -10.03
N ALA A 54 15.69 6.66 -10.84
CA ALA A 54 16.72 7.59 -10.39
C ALA A 54 16.16 8.95 -9.99
N SER A 55 14.94 9.29 -10.42
CA SER A 55 14.29 10.54 -10.02
C SER A 55 13.89 10.50 -8.54
N GLY A 56 13.93 11.67 -7.91
CA GLY A 56 13.41 11.89 -6.56
C GLY A 56 11.91 12.21 -6.52
N GLN A 57 11.25 12.27 -7.68
CA GLN A 57 9.83 12.62 -7.75
C GLN A 57 8.98 11.49 -7.17
N LYS A 58 8.05 11.85 -6.29
CA LYS A 58 7.11 10.93 -5.66
C LYS A 58 5.69 11.45 -5.89
N THR A 59 4.74 10.53 -5.96
CA THR A 59 3.31 10.83 -5.96
C THR A 59 2.63 10.17 -4.78
N ASP A 60 1.37 10.50 -4.57
CA ASP A 60 0.52 9.77 -3.64
C ASP A 60 0.16 8.36 -4.15
N PRO A 61 -0.15 7.41 -3.23
CA PRO A 61 -0.63 6.08 -3.57
C PRO A 61 -1.79 6.11 -4.56
N ALA A 62 -1.83 5.09 -5.43
CA ALA A 62 -2.97 4.91 -6.32
C ALA A 62 -4.25 4.55 -5.54
N PRO A 63 -5.44 4.96 -6.04
CA PRO A 63 -6.71 4.45 -5.54
C PRO A 63 -6.80 2.93 -5.70
N ILE A 64 -7.81 2.28 -5.10
CA ILE A 64 -8.06 0.86 -5.36
C ILE A 64 -8.56 0.70 -6.78
N GLU A 65 -7.72 0.13 -7.64
CA GLU A 65 -8.04 -0.16 -9.02
C GLU A 65 -7.27 -1.38 -9.54
N PRO A 66 -7.69 -1.99 -10.66
CA PRO A 66 -6.98 -3.12 -11.23
C PRO A 66 -5.53 -2.76 -11.52
N PHE A 67 -4.61 -3.70 -11.28
CA PHE A 67 -3.18 -3.45 -11.41
C PHE A 67 -2.44 -4.64 -12.04
N TYR A 68 -1.24 -4.38 -12.55
CA TYR A 68 -0.31 -5.40 -13.00
C TYR A 68 0.88 -5.50 -12.05
N GLY A 69 1.40 -6.71 -11.83
CA GLY A 69 2.73 -6.89 -11.25
C GLY A 69 3.80 -6.44 -12.25
N VAL A 70 4.85 -5.76 -11.78
CA VAL A 70 5.96 -5.32 -12.62
C VAL A 70 7.27 -5.75 -12.00
N ASP A 71 8.06 -6.59 -12.67
CA ASP A 71 9.41 -6.92 -12.19
C ASP A 71 10.47 -6.35 -13.11
N SER A 72 11.50 -5.75 -12.51
CA SER A 72 12.69 -5.35 -13.25
C SER A 72 13.65 -6.52 -13.38
N ILE A 73 14.21 -6.72 -14.55
CA ILE A 73 15.28 -7.69 -14.78
C ILE A 73 16.58 -6.91 -14.94
N MET A 74 17.47 -7.00 -13.94
CA MET A 74 18.76 -6.29 -13.94
C MET A 74 19.92 -7.23 -14.26
N SER A 75 20.99 -6.67 -14.83
CA SER A 75 22.20 -7.40 -15.27
C SER A 75 22.97 -8.12 -14.14
N GLY A 76 22.69 -7.79 -12.88
CA GLY A 76 23.41 -8.25 -11.69
C GLY A 76 22.58 -9.14 -10.75
N GLY A 77 21.45 -9.67 -11.21
CA GLY A 77 20.63 -10.63 -10.46
C GLY A 77 19.69 -10.03 -9.41
N ALA A 78 19.98 -8.84 -8.89
CA ALA A 78 19.01 -8.10 -8.07
C ALA A 78 17.83 -7.66 -8.94
N THR A 79 16.61 -8.01 -8.55
CA THR A 79 15.38 -7.58 -9.22
C THR A 79 14.58 -6.73 -8.24
N GLY A 80 14.22 -5.51 -8.64
CA GLY A 80 13.13 -4.81 -7.99
C GLY A 80 11.79 -5.31 -8.55
N ALA A 81 10.74 -5.08 -7.78
CA ALA A 81 9.38 -5.48 -8.13
C ALA A 81 8.42 -4.30 -7.89
N GLY A 82 7.22 -4.37 -8.40
CA GLY A 82 6.29 -3.26 -8.31
C GLY A 82 4.89 -3.61 -8.77
N GLU A 83 4.01 -2.61 -8.67
CA GLU A 83 2.61 -2.69 -9.03
C GLU A 83 2.27 -1.48 -9.91
N PHE A 84 1.86 -1.74 -11.16
CA PHE A 84 1.46 -0.72 -12.14
C PHE A 84 -0.06 -0.61 -12.21
N PHE A 85 -0.56 0.61 -12.04
CA PHE A 85 -1.97 0.97 -12.02
C PHE A 85 -2.32 1.70 -13.33
N PRO A 86 -2.83 0.99 -14.35
CA PRO A 86 -2.95 1.50 -15.71
C PRO A 86 -3.93 2.65 -15.90
N LYS A 87 -4.95 2.77 -15.04
CA LYS A 87 -5.98 3.80 -15.16
C LYS A 87 -5.49 5.12 -14.56
N SER A 88 -4.86 5.08 -13.39
CA SER A 88 -4.24 6.25 -12.75
C SER A 88 -2.86 6.61 -13.33
N GLY A 89 -2.22 5.69 -14.05
CA GLY A 89 -0.86 5.90 -14.57
C GLY A 89 0.19 5.94 -13.46
N ILE A 90 -0.03 5.22 -12.36
CA ILE A 90 0.86 5.20 -11.20
C ILE A 90 1.64 3.88 -11.15
N LEU A 91 2.89 3.93 -10.69
CA LEU A 91 3.70 2.76 -10.40
C LEU A 91 4.16 2.79 -8.94
N ARG A 92 3.79 1.76 -8.18
CA ARG A 92 4.47 1.46 -6.92
C ARG A 92 5.71 0.64 -7.23
N TRP A 93 6.88 1.18 -6.93
CA TRP A 93 8.16 0.54 -7.16
C TRP A 93 8.80 0.12 -5.84
N ARG A 94 9.27 -1.12 -5.78
CA ARG A 94 9.98 -1.71 -4.63
C ARG A 94 11.39 -2.05 -5.11
N PRO A 95 12.38 -1.18 -4.84
CA PRO A 95 13.76 -1.47 -5.20
C PRO A 95 14.25 -2.72 -4.45
N PRO A 96 15.31 -3.39 -4.94
CA PRO A 96 15.92 -4.52 -4.23
C PRO A 96 16.35 -4.18 -2.80
N GLN A 97 16.70 -2.91 -2.56
CA GLN A 97 17.08 -2.36 -1.27
C GLN A 97 16.40 -1.00 -1.07
N GLY A 98 15.90 -0.74 0.14
CA GLY A 98 15.22 0.51 0.50
C GLY A 98 13.70 0.39 0.53
N GLU A 99 13.04 1.53 0.71
CA GLU A 99 11.58 1.59 0.87
C GLU A 99 10.83 1.64 -0.47
N PRO A 100 9.59 1.10 -0.51
CA PRO A 100 8.69 1.29 -1.65
C PRO A 100 8.45 2.78 -1.96
N ARG A 101 8.36 3.11 -3.24
CA ARG A 101 8.10 4.47 -3.74
C ARG A 101 6.94 4.46 -4.72
N TRP A 102 6.17 5.54 -4.72
CA TRP A 102 5.07 5.74 -5.66
C TRP A 102 5.47 6.78 -6.70
N PHE A 103 5.31 6.46 -7.98
CA PHE A 103 5.66 7.30 -9.12
C PHE A 103 4.44 7.56 -9.99
N ALA A 104 4.22 8.83 -10.35
CA ALA A 104 3.35 9.17 -11.47
C ALA A 104 4.15 8.91 -12.75
N LEU A 105 3.62 8.08 -13.63
CA LEU A 105 4.31 7.72 -14.87
C LEU A 105 4.05 8.78 -15.94
N PRO A 106 5.10 9.22 -16.67
CA PRO A 106 4.90 9.90 -17.94
C PRO A 106 4.05 9.01 -18.87
N GLU A 107 3.14 9.62 -19.64
CA GLU A 107 2.20 8.87 -20.50
C GLU A 107 2.91 7.90 -21.44
N ARG A 108 4.08 8.27 -21.96
CA ARG A 108 4.92 7.38 -22.78
C ARG A 108 5.29 6.07 -22.04
N VAL A 109 5.69 6.17 -20.78
CA VAL A 109 6.06 5.01 -19.95
C VAL A 109 4.82 4.19 -19.62
N ALA A 110 3.73 4.85 -19.21
CA ALA A 110 2.46 4.18 -18.92
C ALA A 110 1.91 3.42 -20.14
N ALA A 111 1.98 4.02 -21.34
CA ALA A 111 1.57 3.39 -22.59
C ALA A 111 2.47 2.20 -22.98
N GLY A 112 3.78 2.30 -22.71
CA GLY A 112 4.73 1.19 -22.89
C GLY A 112 4.40 0.00 -21.98
N LEU A 113 4.13 0.25 -20.69
CA LEU A 113 3.72 -0.79 -19.75
C LEU A 113 2.36 -1.39 -20.10
N ARG A 114 1.36 -0.56 -20.46
CA ARG A 114 0.06 -1.05 -20.97
C ARG A 114 0.23 -1.92 -22.21
N THR A 115 1.11 -1.54 -23.12
CA THR A 115 1.38 -2.32 -24.32
C THR A 115 2.04 -3.65 -24.00
N THR A 116 2.96 -3.66 -23.04
CA THR A 116 3.60 -4.88 -22.56
C THR A 116 2.59 -5.81 -21.90
N GLY A 117 1.65 -5.28 -21.10
CA GLY A 117 0.60 -6.06 -20.44
C GLY A 117 -0.53 -6.54 -21.36
N ARG A 118 -0.52 -6.25 -22.67
CA ARG A 118 -1.62 -6.67 -23.57
C ARG A 118 -1.79 -8.19 -23.54
N GLY A 119 -3.05 -8.62 -23.44
CA GLY A 119 -3.41 -10.04 -23.34
C GLY A 119 -3.32 -10.63 -21.93
N ALA A 120 -2.67 -9.95 -20.98
CA ALA A 120 -2.76 -10.29 -19.56
C ALA A 120 -3.93 -9.55 -18.92
N GLU A 121 -4.77 -10.26 -18.16
CA GLU A 121 -5.77 -9.61 -17.31
C GLU A 121 -5.09 -8.98 -16.09
N PRO A 122 -5.46 -7.75 -15.70
CA PRO A 122 -4.93 -7.16 -14.48
C PRO A 122 -5.51 -7.86 -13.25
N TYR A 123 -4.73 -7.87 -12.16
CA TYR A 123 -5.21 -8.26 -10.85
C TYR A 123 -6.39 -7.39 -10.43
N GLN A 124 -7.45 -8.03 -9.92
CA GLN A 124 -8.68 -7.37 -9.48
C GLN A 124 -8.69 -7.25 -7.95
N PRO A 125 -8.28 -6.11 -7.38
CA PRO A 125 -8.28 -5.94 -5.94
C PRO A 125 -9.71 -5.82 -5.40
N GLY A 126 -9.84 -6.03 -4.10
CA GLY A 126 -11.09 -5.79 -3.39
C GLY A 126 -10.93 -6.12 -1.92
N VAL A 127 -11.69 -5.45 -1.06
CA VAL A 127 -11.72 -5.76 0.37
C VAL A 127 -12.66 -6.94 0.60
N THR A 128 -12.15 -8.02 1.18
CA THR A 128 -12.92 -9.23 1.48
C THR A 128 -13.39 -9.28 2.92
N GLU A 129 -12.63 -8.68 3.84
CA GLU A 129 -12.99 -8.57 5.25
C GLU A 129 -12.55 -7.20 5.78
N ALA A 130 -13.39 -6.58 6.60
CA ALA A 130 -13.05 -5.36 7.33
C ALA A 130 -13.44 -5.51 8.80
N THR A 131 -12.58 -5.05 9.72
CA THR A 131 -12.88 -4.97 11.15
C THR A 131 -12.65 -3.57 11.68
N VAL A 132 -13.62 -3.05 12.44
CA VAL A 132 -13.62 -1.70 13.02
C VAL A 132 -13.79 -1.79 14.53
N GLY A 133 -12.84 -1.26 15.30
CA GLY A 133 -12.89 -1.35 16.76
C GLY A 133 -12.95 -2.80 17.26
N GLY A 134 -12.39 -3.74 16.50
CA GLY A 134 -12.43 -5.18 16.79
C GLY A 134 -13.72 -5.91 16.34
N LYS A 135 -14.68 -5.24 15.72
CA LYS A 135 -15.93 -5.84 15.22
C LYS A 135 -15.86 -6.04 13.71
N ALA A 136 -16.39 -7.15 13.20
CA ALA A 136 -16.52 -7.36 11.76
C ALA A 136 -17.54 -6.37 11.16
N SER A 137 -17.16 -5.72 10.06
CA SER A 137 -18.08 -4.88 9.28
C SER A 137 -19.09 -5.75 8.53
N ARG A 138 -20.31 -5.23 8.38
CA ARG A 138 -21.36 -5.86 7.55
C ARG A 138 -21.15 -5.62 6.06
N ASP A 139 -20.47 -4.55 5.69
CA ASP A 139 -20.17 -4.18 4.30
C ASP A 139 -18.66 -3.99 4.15
N SER A 140 -17.93 -5.11 4.10
CA SER A 140 -16.49 -5.07 3.91
C SER A 140 -16.10 -4.51 2.54
N ALA A 141 -16.90 -4.74 1.51
CA ALA A 141 -16.60 -4.30 0.15
C ALA A 141 -16.68 -2.77 0.01
N GLY A 142 -17.58 -2.10 0.75
CA GLY A 142 -17.70 -0.63 0.76
C GLY A 142 -16.43 0.10 1.19
N TYR A 143 -15.52 -0.55 1.93
CA TYR A 143 -14.25 0.04 2.38
C TYR A 143 -13.25 0.30 1.24
N VAL A 144 -13.53 -0.10 0.00
CA VAL A 144 -12.72 0.35 -1.15
C VAL A 144 -12.75 1.87 -1.31
N ALA A 145 -13.83 2.53 -0.87
CA ALA A 145 -14.00 3.99 -0.93
C ALA A 145 -12.99 4.77 -0.05
N LEU A 146 -12.29 4.11 0.87
CA LEU A 146 -11.20 4.73 1.64
C LEU A 146 -10.06 5.25 0.78
N PHE A 147 -9.92 4.66 -0.41
CA PHE A 147 -8.81 4.95 -1.32
C PHE A 147 -9.21 5.92 -2.43
N ASP A 148 -10.45 6.42 -2.40
CA ASP A 148 -10.98 7.37 -3.37
C ASP A 148 -10.89 8.79 -2.81
N GLY A 149 -9.96 9.59 -3.33
CA GLY A 149 -9.95 11.05 -3.11
C GLY A 149 -9.65 11.50 -1.67
N ALA A 150 -8.81 10.75 -0.94
CA ALA A 150 -8.45 11.11 0.43
C ALA A 150 -7.56 12.37 0.46
N GLU A 151 -7.96 13.37 1.25
CA GLU A 151 -7.23 14.64 1.38
C GLU A 151 -6.15 14.52 2.48
N PRO A 152 -4.97 15.14 2.33
CA PRO A 152 -3.98 15.19 3.41
C PRO A 152 -4.57 15.82 4.67
N ALA A 153 -4.33 15.21 5.83
CA ALA A 153 -4.76 15.70 7.13
C ALA A 153 -3.59 15.84 8.09
N SER A 154 -3.80 16.61 9.16
CA SER A 154 -2.90 16.62 10.32
C SER A 154 -2.95 15.26 11.04
N ALA A 155 -1.89 14.94 11.78
CA ALA A 155 -1.86 13.73 12.59
C ALA A 155 -3.02 13.72 13.59
N ALA A 156 -3.56 12.53 13.87
CA ALA A 156 -4.61 12.35 14.86
C ALA A 156 -4.13 12.80 16.25
N THR A 157 -4.98 13.52 16.98
CA THR A 157 -4.63 14.12 18.29
C THR A 157 -5.42 13.57 19.46
N GLY A 158 -6.49 12.83 19.19
CA GLY A 158 -7.45 12.31 20.14
C GLY A 158 -7.53 10.78 20.13
N GLU A 159 -8.70 10.28 20.54
CA GLU A 159 -8.97 8.84 20.60
C GLU A 159 -9.12 8.27 19.19
N THR A 160 -8.45 7.13 18.95
CA THR A 160 -8.47 6.44 17.66
C THR A 160 -9.08 5.04 17.76
N ILE A 161 -9.68 4.61 16.67
CA ILE A 161 -10.33 3.32 16.51
C ILE A 161 -9.53 2.50 15.52
N PRO A 162 -9.09 1.28 15.88
CA PRO A 162 -8.37 0.45 14.94
C PRO A 162 -9.31 -0.04 13.84
N LEU A 163 -8.87 0.12 12.59
CA LEU A 163 -9.52 -0.39 11.39
C LEU A 163 -8.55 -1.34 10.69
N SER A 164 -8.98 -2.56 10.40
CA SER A 164 -8.19 -3.54 9.62
C SER A 164 -8.96 -4.01 8.41
N LEU A 165 -8.29 -4.04 7.25
CA LEU A 165 -8.81 -4.53 5.98
C LEU A 165 -8.01 -5.75 5.54
N ARG A 166 -8.71 -6.77 5.06
CA ARG A 166 -8.11 -7.86 4.28
C ARG A 166 -8.56 -7.73 2.85
N PHE A 167 -7.58 -7.86 1.96
CA PHE A 167 -7.79 -7.80 0.53
C PHE A 167 -7.89 -9.21 -0.05
N ARG A 168 -8.64 -9.31 -1.16
CA ARG A 168 -8.65 -10.50 -2.01
C ARG A 168 -7.21 -10.90 -2.34
N LYS A 169 -6.90 -12.19 -2.24
CA LYS A 169 -5.58 -12.72 -2.55
C LYS A 169 -5.35 -12.70 -4.07
N VAL A 170 -4.84 -11.59 -4.58
CA VAL A 170 -4.48 -11.38 -6.00
C VAL A 170 -2.98 -11.17 -6.17
N GLY A 171 -2.17 -11.89 -5.37
CA GLY A 171 -0.75 -11.63 -5.22
C GLY A 171 -0.45 -10.77 -3.99
N ARG A 172 0.44 -9.79 -4.12
CA ARG A 172 0.82 -8.89 -3.03
C ARG A 172 -0.08 -7.66 -3.06
N SER A 173 -0.86 -7.43 -2.01
CA SER A 173 -1.68 -6.21 -1.91
C SER A 173 -0.78 -4.98 -1.81
N PRO A 174 -0.94 -3.97 -2.71
CA PRO A 174 -0.14 -2.76 -2.66
C PRO A 174 -0.60 -1.76 -1.60
N TRP A 175 -1.82 -1.88 -1.10
CA TRP A 175 -2.42 -0.98 -0.13
C TRP A 175 -2.22 -1.44 1.32
N ALA A 176 -2.19 -0.48 2.23
CA ALA A 176 -2.18 -0.75 3.66
C ALA A 176 -3.45 -1.49 4.09
N GLY A 177 -3.29 -2.47 4.98
CA GLY A 177 -4.39 -3.24 5.56
C GLY A 177 -4.74 -2.85 6.99
N ARG A 178 -4.06 -1.85 7.57
CA ARG A 178 -4.27 -1.43 8.96
C ARG A 178 -4.25 0.09 9.04
N PHE A 179 -5.21 0.61 9.78
CA PHE A 179 -5.50 2.04 9.91
C PHE A 179 -5.89 2.36 11.35
N GLN A 180 -5.71 3.61 11.74
CA GLN A 180 -6.26 4.20 12.95
C GLN A 180 -7.21 5.33 12.54
N TYR A 181 -8.47 5.27 12.95
CA TYR A 181 -9.49 6.28 12.62
C TYR A 181 -9.78 7.18 13.82
N GLU A 182 -9.71 8.49 13.66
CA GLU A 182 -10.09 9.50 14.64
C GLU A 182 -11.47 10.09 14.26
N PRO A 183 -12.55 9.77 15.00
CA PRO A 183 -13.90 10.25 14.68
C PRO A 183 -14.09 11.77 14.78
N SER A 184 -13.34 12.46 15.64
CA SER A 184 -13.52 13.90 15.86
C SER A 184 -13.11 14.75 14.66
N THR A 185 -12.28 14.21 13.76
CA THR A 185 -11.68 14.94 12.64
C THR A 185 -11.87 14.23 11.30
N ASP A 186 -12.59 13.10 11.28
CA ASP A 186 -12.73 12.17 10.15
C ASP A 186 -11.37 11.75 9.57
N THR A 187 -10.36 11.58 10.44
CA THR A 187 -8.97 11.32 10.03
C THR A 187 -8.62 9.85 10.11
N LEU A 188 -8.02 9.33 9.05
CA LEU A 188 -7.48 7.98 8.94
C LEU A 188 -5.95 8.06 8.89
N VAL A 189 -5.29 7.30 9.75
CA VAL A 189 -3.82 7.24 9.84
C VAL A 189 -3.33 5.85 9.44
N SER A 190 -2.39 5.78 8.51
CA SER A 190 -1.70 4.53 8.13
C SER A 190 -0.31 4.81 7.57
N GLU A 191 0.65 3.93 7.91
CA GLU A 191 2.03 4.00 7.42
C GLU A 191 2.66 5.41 7.56
N GLY A 192 2.36 6.10 8.68
CA GLY A 192 2.87 7.45 8.96
C GLY A 192 2.18 8.60 8.19
N ARG A 193 1.15 8.30 7.41
CA ARG A 193 0.33 9.29 6.69
C ARG A 193 -1.03 9.46 7.38
N ALA A 194 -1.47 10.70 7.49
CA ALA A 194 -2.82 11.03 7.92
C ALA A 194 -3.61 11.61 6.74
N VAL A 195 -4.81 11.10 6.54
CA VAL A 195 -5.72 11.56 5.48
C VAL A 195 -7.12 11.74 6.04
N ARG A 196 -7.85 12.75 5.57
CA ARG A 196 -9.27 12.92 5.86
C ARG A 196 -10.07 12.06 4.89
N VAL A 197 -10.98 11.27 5.43
CA VAL A 197 -11.91 10.45 4.63
C VAL A 197 -13.18 11.23 4.33
N SER A 198 -13.92 10.79 3.31
CA SER A 198 -15.23 11.38 3.01
C SER A 198 -16.22 11.13 4.15
N ARG A 199 -17.22 12.00 4.27
CA ARG A 199 -18.25 11.92 5.31
C ARG A 199 -19.04 10.60 5.27
N ASP A 200 -19.22 10.04 4.08
CA ASP A 200 -19.91 8.76 3.90
C ASP A 200 -19.08 7.59 4.44
N VAL A 201 -17.77 7.61 4.20
CA VAL A 201 -16.84 6.61 4.74
C VAL A 201 -16.69 6.75 6.26
N ALA A 202 -16.57 7.98 6.77
CA ALA A 202 -16.59 8.27 8.21
C ALA A 202 -17.84 7.69 8.88
N SER A 203 -19.02 7.99 8.31
CA SER A 203 -20.31 7.48 8.82
C SER A 203 -20.39 5.95 8.78
N MET A 204 -19.80 5.31 7.76
CA MET A 204 -19.71 3.85 7.69
C MET A 204 -18.82 3.28 8.80
N ILE A 205 -17.62 3.83 8.99
CA ILE A 205 -16.69 3.44 10.06
C ILE A 205 -17.36 3.57 11.43
N GLU A 206 -17.97 4.71 11.72
CA GLU A 206 -18.60 4.98 13.01
C GLU A 206 -19.80 4.07 13.29
N ARG A 207 -20.57 3.75 12.26
CA ARG A 207 -21.68 2.79 12.35
C ARG A 207 -21.17 1.40 12.69
N ASP A 208 -20.13 0.94 11.99
CA ASP A 208 -19.53 -0.38 12.22
C ASP A 208 -18.81 -0.48 13.57
N ALA A 209 -18.22 0.63 14.04
CA ALA A 209 -17.67 0.73 15.39
C ALA A 209 -18.75 0.68 16.49
N GLY A 210 -20.01 0.99 16.16
CA GLY A 210 -21.10 1.15 17.13
C GLY A 210 -21.07 2.50 17.85
N LEU A 211 -20.60 3.53 17.16
CA LEU A 211 -20.65 4.94 17.57
C LEU A 211 -21.91 5.65 17.04
N ALA A 212 -22.43 5.25 15.88
CA ALA A 212 -23.57 5.90 15.21
C ALA A 212 -24.94 5.77 15.93
N GLY A 213 -24.98 5.24 17.16
CA GLY A 213 -26.20 5.12 17.98
C GLY A 213 -26.41 6.23 19.01
N GLY A 214 -25.57 7.27 19.03
CA GLY A 214 -25.57 8.34 20.04
C GLY A 214 -26.45 9.55 19.72
N GLY A 215 -27.59 9.35 19.05
CA GLY A 215 -28.59 10.40 18.88
C GLY A 215 -29.31 10.67 20.21
N GLY A 216 -28.75 11.58 21.02
CA GLY A 216 -29.41 12.17 22.18
C GLY A 216 -29.14 11.47 23.52
N GLY A 217 -28.31 12.10 24.37
CA GLY A 217 -28.29 11.82 25.80
C GLY A 217 -27.02 11.09 26.29
N THR A 218 -26.19 11.84 27.00
CA THR A 218 -25.05 11.42 27.83
C THR A 218 -23.80 10.85 27.15
N PRO A 219 -22.65 11.55 27.24
CA PRO A 219 -21.37 11.03 26.79
C PRO A 219 -20.93 9.79 27.60
N ARG A 220 -20.30 8.83 26.92
CA ARG A 220 -19.90 7.50 27.44
C ARG A 220 -19.00 7.51 28.70
N TRP A 221 -18.45 8.65 29.12
CA TRP A 221 -17.77 8.77 30.42
C TRP A 221 -18.73 8.60 31.62
N ALA A 222 -20.03 8.74 31.44
CA ALA A 222 -21.02 8.46 32.49
C ALA A 222 -21.16 6.97 32.83
N LEU A 223 -20.85 6.05 31.89
CA LEU A 223 -20.97 4.60 32.12
C LEU A 223 -19.69 3.96 32.69
N ALA A 224 -18.52 4.57 32.47
CA ALA A 224 -17.28 4.14 33.13
C ALA A 224 -17.28 4.46 34.64
N GLY A 225 -18.00 5.50 35.07
CA GLY A 225 -18.17 5.84 36.50
C GLY A 225 -19.13 4.92 37.27
N ALA A 226 -20.10 4.30 36.58
CA ALA A 226 -21.13 3.47 37.23
C ALA A 226 -20.61 2.08 37.67
N VAL A 227 -19.66 1.50 36.92
CA VAL A 227 -19.06 0.20 37.29
C VAL A 227 -18.12 0.33 38.49
N ALA A 228 -17.42 1.46 38.64
CA ALA A 228 -16.56 1.75 39.79
C ALA A 228 -17.37 1.98 41.08
N LEU A 229 -18.54 2.63 41.01
CA LEU A 229 -19.41 2.85 42.16
C LEU A 229 -20.16 1.57 42.59
N GLY A 230 -20.50 0.67 41.66
CA GLY A 230 -21.13 -0.63 41.97
C GLY A 230 -20.20 -1.57 42.76
N LEU A 231 -18.91 -1.61 42.43
CA LEU A 231 -17.93 -2.44 43.14
C LEU A 231 -17.55 -1.89 44.52
N ALA A 232 -17.58 -0.57 44.70
CA ALA A 232 -17.36 0.05 46.01
C ALA A 232 -18.53 -0.25 46.99
N ALA A 233 -19.78 -0.27 46.52
CA ALA A 233 -20.94 -0.60 47.34
C ALA A 233 -20.97 -2.07 47.77
N ALA A 234 -20.59 -3.01 46.90
CA ALA A 234 -20.49 -4.44 47.22
C ALA A 234 -19.38 -4.74 48.25
N ALA A 235 -18.24 -4.05 48.16
CA ALA A 235 -17.15 -4.20 49.12
C ALA A 235 -17.53 -3.68 50.54
N PHE A 236 -18.34 -2.63 50.64
CA PHE A 236 -18.78 -2.09 51.92
C PHE A 236 -19.85 -2.97 52.60
N ALA A 237 -20.74 -3.58 51.83
CA ALA A 237 -21.75 -4.53 52.34
C ALA A 237 -21.10 -5.82 52.88
N ALA A 238 -20.10 -6.38 52.17
CA ALA A 238 -19.38 -7.58 52.59
C ALA A 238 -18.57 -7.37 53.88
N ARG A 239 -18.04 -6.15 54.12
CA ARG A 239 -17.25 -5.85 55.32
C ARG A 239 -18.10 -5.68 56.58
N ARG A 240 -19.38 -5.30 56.44
CA ARG A 240 -20.31 -5.13 57.58
C ARG A 240 -20.88 -6.45 58.10
N ALA A 241 -21.02 -7.46 57.23
CA ALA A 241 -21.50 -8.80 57.62
C ALA A 241 -20.48 -9.59 58.48
N ARG A 242 -19.18 -9.35 58.31
CA ARG A 242 -18.10 -10.03 59.06
C ARG A 242 -17.85 -9.49 60.48
N ARG A 243 -18.52 -8.42 60.90
CA ARG A 243 -18.32 -7.79 62.23
C ARG A 243 -19.47 -8.02 63.21
N ARG A 244 -20.32 -9.03 63.01
CA ARG A 244 -21.26 -9.45 64.05
C ARG A 244 -20.59 -10.50 64.96
N PRO A 245 -20.19 -10.14 66.20
CA PRO A 245 -19.78 -11.13 67.18
C PRO A 245 -21.00 -11.98 67.56
N MET A 246 -20.84 -13.30 67.49
CA MET A 246 -21.80 -14.24 68.07
C MET A 246 -21.80 -14.02 69.58
N ARG A 247 -22.97 -13.66 70.11
CA ARG A 247 -23.33 -13.85 71.52
C ARG A 247 -24.12 -15.13 71.62
#